data_AF-A0A7X5BI48-F1
#
_entry.id   AF-A0A7X5BI48-F1
#
_cell.length_a   1.000
_cell.length_b   1.000
_cell.length_c   1.000
_cell.angle_alpha   90.00
_cell.angle_beta   90.00
_cell.angle_gamma   90.00
#
_symmetry.space_group_name_H-M   'P 1'
#
loop_
_entity.id
_entity.type
_entity.pdbx_description
1 polymer ?
#
loop_
_entity_poly.entity_id
_entity_poly.type
_entity_poly.pdbx_seq_one_letter_code
_entity_poly.pdbx_strand_id
1 'polypeptide(L)'
;MDAKLFGNSHALRTSVLTRLSLFMTAMALFFAMFNITYQQFYFLAGLELLFACHSAYIHQLTKRNQHSSRHIRWYAYFLVTIISIATYSQPMGNGLFLWSLLCPVLLYVLLGLKQAQLITGLVLTIQILNIFHQSLHPTGYNSEVTLINLIVCYCGIWIIAHSYEFNRNKIENTLTYLASRDSLTGAHNRLSLNAAFQNFKHHKDNQSSLC
;
A
#
# COMPACT_ATOMS: atom_id res chain seq x y z
N MET A 1 23.01 16.18 3.67
CA MET A 1 21.95 17.04 4.27
C MET A 1 20.59 16.97 3.59
N ASP A 2 20.42 16.07 2.64
CA ASP A 2 19.14 15.45 2.24
C ASP A 2 18.44 14.76 3.43
N ALA A 3 19.21 14.21 4.38
CA ALA A 3 18.71 13.34 5.45
C ALA A 3 17.63 13.94 6.40
N LYS A 4 17.55 15.27 6.60
CA LYS A 4 16.61 15.86 7.57
C LYS A 4 15.23 16.13 6.96
N LEU A 5 15.17 16.56 5.70
CA LEU A 5 13.93 16.71 4.93
C LEU A 5 13.38 15.34 4.51
N PHE A 6 14.24 14.45 3.98
CA PHE A 6 13.84 13.05 3.73
C PHE A 6 13.51 12.31 5.03
N GLY A 7 14.14 12.66 6.14
CA GLY A 7 13.82 12.11 7.47
C GLY A 7 12.38 12.37 7.87
N ASN A 8 11.84 13.57 7.61
CA ASN A 8 10.44 13.87 7.90
C ASN A 8 9.47 13.16 6.95
N SER A 9 9.73 13.14 5.63
CA SER A 9 8.92 12.37 4.69
C SER A 9 8.91 10.88 5.02
N HIS A 10 10.07 10.32 5.37
CA HIS A 10 10.21 8.92 5.75
C HIS A 10 9.51 8.65 7.09
N ALA A 11 9.67 9.51 8.09
CA ALA A 11 8.98 9.40 9.38
C ALA A 11 7.45 9.47 9.25
N LEU A 12 6.94 10.29 8.33
CA LEU A 12 5.51 10.32 8.02
C LEU A 12 5.05 9.02 7.38
N ARG A 13 5.79 8.49 6.40
CA ARG A 13 5.49 7.20 5.74
C ARG A 13 5.53 6.03 6.73
N THR A 14 6.52 5.99 7.62
CA THR A 14 6.59 4.96 8.66
C THR A 14 5.45 5.08 9.65
N SER A 15 5.11 6.30 10.09
CA SER A 15 3.98 6.53 10.99
C SER A 15 2.64 6.06 10.40
N VAL A 16 2.40 6.35 9.10
CA VAL A 16 1.22 5.87 8.39
C VAL A 16 1.22 4.34 8.29
N LEU A 17 2.34 3.73 7.89
CA LEU A 17 2.47 2.27 7.78
C LEU A 17 2.27 1.56 9.13
N THR A 18 2.80 2.11 10.22
CA THR A 18 2.63 1.56 11.57
C THR A 18 1.17 1.58 12.01
N ARG A 19 0.46 2.69 11.78
CA ARG A 19 -0.97 2.79 12.10
C ARG A 19 -1.81 1.87 11.22
N LEU A 20 -1.50 1.81 9.93
CA LEU A 20 -2.23 0.99 8.97
C LEU A 20 -2.06 -0.50 9.25
N SER A 21 -0.83 -0.96 9.51
CA SER A 21 -0.57 -2.38 9.87
C SER A 21 -1.26 -2.79 11.16
N LEU A 22 -1.30 -1.91 12.17
CA LEU A 22 -2.06 -2.17 13.40
C LEU A 22 -3.56 -2.29 13.12
N PHE A 23 -4.12 -1.37 12.35
CA PHE A 23 -5.53 -1.41 11.94
C PHE A 23 -5.86 -2.70 11.18
N MET A 24 -5.03 -3.09 10.21
CA MET A 24 -5.23 -4.30 9.42
C MET A 24 -5.07 -5.58 10.26
N THR A 25 -4.20 -5.57 11.28
CA THR A 25 -4.08 -6.69 12.23
C THR A 25 -5.38 -6.89 13.01
N ALA A 26 -5.91 -5.81 13.59
CA ALA A 26 -7.16 -5.86 14.34
C ALA A 26 -8.33 -6.32 13.46
N MET A 27 -8.39 -5.81 12.22
CA MET A 27 -9.44 -6.19 11.27
C MET A 27 -9.34 -7.66 10.84
N ALA A 28 -8.13 -8.15 10.57
CA ALA A 28 -7.92 -9.55 10.20
C ALA A 28 -8.27 -10.52 11.33
N LEU A 29 -7.96 -10.17 12.59
CA LEU A 29 -8.39 -10.96 13.75
C LEU A 29 -9.91 -11.00 13.90
N PHE A 30 -10.58 -9.87 13.66
CA PHE A 30 -12.03 -9.80 13.69
C PHE A 30 -12.67 -10.71 12.62
N PHE A 31 -12.18 -10.67 11.38
CA PHE A 31 -12.66 -11.56 10.32
C PHE A 31 -12.35 -13.04 10.59
N ALA A 32 -11.15 -13.35 11.08
CA ALA A 32 -10.81 -14.72 11.44
C ALA A 32 -11.76 -15.28 12.50
N MET A 33 -12.07 -14.48 13.54
CA MET A 33 -13.05 -14.85 14.55
C MET A 33 -14.44 -15.05 13.94
N PHE A 34 -14.88 -14.13 13.07
CA PHE A 34 -16.18 -14.22 12.40
C PHE A 34 -16.28 -15.49 11.52
N ASN A 35 -15.24 -15.81 10.78
CA ASN A 35 -15.20 -16.97 9.88
C ASN A 35 -15.19 -18.30 10.66
N ILE A 36 -14.55 -18.35 11.83
CA ILE A 36 -14.59 -19.51 12.72
C ILE A 36 -15.98 -19.68 13.34
N THR A 37 -16.59 -18.60 13.86
CA THR A 37 -17.85 -18.72 14.61
C THR A 37 -19.06 -18.91 13.69
N TYR A 38 -19.16 -18.16 12.59
CA TYR A 38 -20.39 -18.11 11.78
C TYR A 38 -20.31 -18.90 10.48
N GLN A 39 -19.21 -18.77 9.72
CA GLN A 39 -19.10 -19.39 8.39
C GLN A 39 -18.55 -20.82 8.42
N GLN A 40 -17.93 -21.24 9.54
CA GLN A 40 -17.26 -22.54 9.70
C GLN A 40 -16.21 -22.80 8.61
N PHE A 41 -15.65 -21.74 8.01
CA PHE A 41 -14.74 -21.82 6.87
C PHE A 41 -13.28 -21.72 7.35
N TYR A 42 -12.81 -22.80 7.98
CA TYR A 42 -11.52 -22.85 8.68
C TYR A 42 -10.30 -22.52 7.81
N PHE A 43 -10.35 -22.85 6.51
CA PHE A 43 -9.27 -22.53 5.58
C PHE A 43 -9.05 -21.01 5.44
N LEU A 44 -10.14 -20.25 5.27
CA LEU A 44 -10.07 -18.80 5.12
C LEU A 44 -9.67 -18.14 6.44
N ALA A 45 -10.22 -18.60 7.55
CA ALA A 45 -9.82 -18.14 8.88
C ALA A 45 -8.32 -18.38 9.16
N GLY A 46 -7.77 -19.51 8.74
CA GLY A 46 -6.34 -19.79 8.83
C GLY A 46 -5.48 -18.80 8.04
N LEU A 47 -5.88 -18.46 6.81
CA LEU A 47 -5.21 -17.44 6.00
C LEU A 47 -5.29 -16.05 6.62
N GLU A 48 -6.44 -15.68 7.20
CA GLU A 48 -6.63 -14.41 7.89
C GLU A 48 -5.78 -14.32 9.17
N LEU A 49 -5.65 -15.41 9.94
CA LEU A 49 -4.74 -15.47 11.08
C LEU A 49 -3.27 -15.34 10.65
N LEU A 50 -2.86 -16.02 9.57
CA LEU A 50 -1.52 -15.87 9.01
C LEU A 50 -1.25 -14.42 8.60
N PHE A 51 -2.24 -13.75 8.02
CA PHE A 51 -2.14 -12.33 7.69
C PHE A 51 -2.10 -11.43 8.90
N ALA A 52 -2.89 -11.70 9.93
CA ALA A 52 -2.82 -10.97 11.19
C ALA A 52 -1.42 -11.08 11.81
N CYS A 53 -0.85 -12.29 11.84
CA CYS A 53 0.51 -12.53 12.32
C CYS A 53 1.56 -11.78 11.48
N HIS A 54 1.45 -11.84 10.14
CA HIS A 54 2.36 -11.14 9.24
C HIS A 54 2.24 -9.61 9.39
N SER A 55 1.02 -9.08 9.54
CA SER A 55 0.76 -7.66 9.73
C SER A 55 1.30 -7.17 11.08
N ALA A 56 1.13 -7.95 12.15
CA ALA A 56 1.73 -7.67 13.46
C ALA A 56 3.27 -7.69 13.40
N TYR A 57 3.86 -8.62 12.65
CA TYR A 57 5.30 -8.65 12.41
C TYR A 57 5.79 -7.39 11.68
N ILE A 58 5.10 -6.96 10.62
CA ILE A 58 5.42 -5.71 9.91
C ILE A 58 5.27 -4.50 10.85
N HIS A 59 4.22 -4.45 11.67
CA HIS A 59 4.04 -3.39 12.65
C HIS A 59 5.24 -3.27 13.60
N GLN A 60 5.71 -4.39 14.16
CA GLN A 60 6.89 -4.42 15.02
C GLN A 60 8.16 -4.00 14.27
N LEU A 61 8.34 -4.46 13.05
CA LEU A 61 9.51 -4.14 12.21
C LEU A 61 9.55 -2.65 11.85
N THR A 62 8.41 -2.06 11.50
CA THR A 62 8.29 -0.62 11.22
C THR A 62 8.53 0.20 12.48
N LYS A 63 8.03 -0.24 13.65
CA LYS A 63 8.31 0.42 14.94
C LYS A 63 9.80 0.43 15.29
N ARG A 64 10.54 -0.62 14.91
CA ARG A 64 12.00 -0.71 15.08
C ARG A 64 12.80 0.00 13.98
N ASN A 65 12.14 0.65 13.00
CA ASN A 65 12.76 1.28 11.83
C ASN A 65 13.65 0.33 11.00
N GLN A 66 13.42 -0.99 11.06
CA GLN A 66 14.20 -2.01 10.34
C GLN A 66 13.49 -2.54 9.08
N HIS A 67 12.42 -1.88 8.66
CA HIS A 67 11.64 -2.30 7.50
C HIS A 67 12.37 -1.93 6.20
N SER A 68 12.29 -2.83 5.23
CA SER A 68 12.82 -2.65 3.88
C SER A 68 11.65 -2.54 2.90
N SER A 69 11.84 -1.83 1.78
CA SER A 69 10.83 -1.74 0.71
C SER A 69 10.38 -3.13 0.21
N ARG A 70 11.22 -4.15 0.33
CA ARG A 70 10.86 -5.53 -0.03
C ARG A 70 9.78 -6.10 0.89
N HIS A 71 9.83 -5.84 2.20
CA HIS A 71 8.83 -6.31 3.15
C HIS A 71 7.46 -5.67 2.89
N ILE A 72 7.43 -4.38 2.55
CA ILE A 72 6.18 -3.67 2.22
C ILE A 72 5.54 -4.24 0.95
N ARG A 73 6.34 -4.56 -0.08
CA ARG A 73 5.84 -5.20 -1.30
C ARG A 73 5.22 -6.56 -1.01
N TRP A 74 5.91 -7.41 -0.23
CA TRP A 74 5.37 -8.71 0.18
C TRP A 74 4.08 -8.59 0.96
N TYR A 75 4.01 -7.65 1.91
CA TYR A 75 2.80 -7.36 2.68
C TYR A 75 1.62 -6.98 1.77
N ALA A 76 1.85 -6.13 0.78
CA ALA A 76 0.81 -5.72 -0.17
C ALA A 76 0.38 -6.85 -1.11
N TYR A 77 1.31 -7.69 -1.59
CA TYR A 77 0.94 -8.87 -2.37
C TYR A 77 0.13 -9.85 -1.54
N PHE A 78 0.49 -10.07 -0.28
CA PHE A 78 -0.24 -10.98 0.59
C PHE A 78 -1.68 -10.50 0.85
N LEU A 79 -1.85 -9.19 1.05
CA LEU A 79 -3.17 -8.55 1.14
C LEU A 79 -4.01 -8.79 -0.11
N VAL A 80 -3.46 -8.56 -1.29
CA VAL A 80 -4.17 -8.76 -2.57
C VAL A 80 -4.56 -10.22 -2.76
N THR A 81 -3.66 -11.15 -2.45
CA THR A 81 -3.93 -12.59 -2.57
C THR A 81 -5.07 -13.00 -1.65
N ILE A 82 -5.09 -12.54 -0.39
CA ILE A 82 -6.17 -12.88 0.54
C ILE A 82 -7.51 -12.33 0.09
N ILE A 83 -7.58 -11.07 -0.35
CA ILE A 83 -8.84 -10.50 -0.85
C ILE A 83 -9.33 -11.27 -2.08
N SER A 84 -8.41 -11.68 -2.96
CA SER A 84 -8.73 -12.45 -4.16
C SER A 84 -9.25 -13.85 -3.82
N ILE A 85 -8.59 -14.57 -2.91
CA ILE A 85 -9.01 -15.90 -2.44
C ILE A 85 -10.35 -15.80 -1.69
N ALA A 86 -10.50 -14.83 -0.78
CA ALA A 86 -11.73 -14.62 -0.02
C ALA A 86 -12.92 -14.36 -0.96
N THR A 87 -12.74 -13.52 -1.98
CA THR A 87 -13.82 -13.20 -2.93
C THR A 87 -14.13 -14.38 -3.86
N TYR A 88 -13.13 -15.21 -4.20
CA TYR A 88 -13.34 -16.41 -5.01
C TYR A 88 -14.09 -17.51 -4.23
N SER A 89 -13.72 -17.75 -2.97
CA SER A 89 -14.23 -18.87 -2.17
C SER A 89 -15.60 -18.62 -1.54
N GLN A 90 -16.02 -17.36 -1.37
CA GLN A 90 -17.24 -17.01 -0.65
C GLN A 90 -18.33 -16.51 -1.62
N PRO A 91 -19.62 -16.78 -1.31
CA PRO A 91 -20.72 -16.32 -2.14
C PRO A 91 -20.84 -14.79 -2.13
N MET A 92 -21.27 -14.22 -3.26
CA MET A 92 -21.45 -12.76 -3.40
C MET A 92 -22.33 -12.11 -2.35
N GLY A 93 -23.32 -12.83 -1.82
CA GLY A 93 -24.23 -12.32 -0.79
C GLY A 93 -23.52 -11.81 0.46
N ASN A 94 -22.30 -12.30 0.72
CA ASN A 94 -21.49 -11.87 1.87
C ASN A 94 -20.80 -10.50 1.65
N GLY A 95 -20.86 -9.94 0.44
CA GLY A 95 -20.36 -8.59 0.15
C GLY A 95 -18.83 -8.43 0.22
N LEU A 96 -18.07 -9.53 0.25
CA LEU A 96 -16.61 -9.50 0.40
C LEU A 96 -15.88 -8.75 -0.72
N PHE A 97 -16.48 -8.67 -1.91
CA PHE A 97 -15.96 -7.88 -3.02
C PHE A 97 -15.79 -6.39 -2.68
N LEU A 98 -16.55 -5.85 -1.71
CA LEU A 98 -16.42 -4.46 -1.26
C LEU A 98 -15.03 -4.15 -0.69
N TRP A 99 -14.35 -5.14 -0.10
CA TRP A 99 -12.97 -4.97 0.36
C TRP A 99 -11.99 -4.62 -0.77
N SER A 100 -12.33 -5.01 -2.00
CA SER A 100 -11.55 -4.65 -3.17
C SER A 100 -11.58 -3.15 -3.45
N LEU A 101 -12.65 -2.43 -3.08
CA LEU A 101 -12.74 -0.97 -3.24
C LEU A 101 -11.69 -0.23 -2.40
N LEU A 102 -11.22 -0.85 -1.32
CA LEU A 102 -10.18 -0.29 -0.46
C LEU A 102 -8.76 -0.55 -1.01
N CYS A 103 -8.60 -1.53 -1.92
CA CYS A 103 -7.30 -1.90 -2.50
C CYS A 103 -6.58 -0.74 -3.18
N PRO A 104 -7.20 0.10 -4.03
CA PRO A 104 -6.51 1.23 -4.64
C PRO A 104 -5.84 2.12 -3.61
N VAL A 105 -6.58 2.58 -2.60
CA VAL A 105 -6.07 3.48 -1.58
C VAL A 105 -4.89 2.85 -0.84
N LEU A 106 -5.01 1.59 -0.41
CA LEU A 106 -3.94 0.90 0.31
C LEU A 106 -2.70 0.68 -0.55
N LEU A 107 -2.87 0.24 -1.80
CA LEU A 107 -1.76 -0.07 -2.69
C LEU A 107 -0.97 1.18 -3.06
N TYR A 108 -1.63 2.32 -3.30
CA TYR A 108 -0.93 3.60 -3.55
C TYR A 108 -0.13 4.05 -2.33
N VAL A 109 -0.68 3.92 -1.12
CA VAL A 109 0.03 4.27 0.13
C VAL A 109 1.23 3.34 0.37
N LEU A 110 1.13 2.05 0.05
CA LEU A 110 2.14 1.05 0.35
C LEU A 110 3.25 0.96 -0.71
N LEU A 111 2.91 0.93 -2.01
CA LEU A 111 3.89 0.73 -3.09
C LEU A 111 4.26 2.00 -3.86
N GLY A 112 3.50 3.08 -3.70
CA GLY A 112 3.66 4.31 -4.48
C GLY A 112 3.17 4.18 -5.93
N LEU A 113 3.34 5.24 -6.71
CA LEU A 113 2.59 5.48 -7.95
C LEU A 113 2.67 4.35 -9.01
N LYS A 114 3.89 3.97 -9.42
CA LYS A 114 4.11 3.10 -10.58
C LYS A 114 3.65 1.66 -10.32
N GLN A 115 4.06 1.10 -9.17
CA GLN A 115 3.74 -0.29 -8.84
C GLN A 115 2.27 -0.44 -8.42
N ALA A 116 1.73 0.53 -7.68
CA ALA A 116 0.33 0.50 -7.29
C ALA A 116 -0.59 0.49 -8.51
N GLN A 117 -0.35 1.36 -9.51
CA GLN A 117 -1.19 1.44 -10.72
C GLN A 117 -1.34 0.10 -11.44
N LEU A 118 -0.23 -0.65 -11.59
CA LEU A 118 -0.26 -1.96 -12.24
C LEU A 118 -1.04 -2.97 -11.39
N ILE A 119 -0.77 -3.04 -10.08
CA ILE A 119 -1.41 -4.02 -9.20
C ILE A 119 -2.89 -3.70 -9.02
N THR A 120 -3.30 -2.43 -8.91
CA THR A 120 -4.71 -2.04 -8.80
C THR A 120 -5.49 -2.37 -10.05
N GLY A 121 -4.89 -2.24 -11.24
CA GLY A 121 -5.48 -2.73 -12.47
C GLY A 121 -5.68 -4.25 -12.45
N LEU A 122 -4.65 -5.00 -12.01
CA LEU A 122 -4.73 -6.45 -11.87
C LEU A 122 -5.82 -6.88 -10.87
N VAL A 123 -5.91 -6.23 -9.72
CA VAL A 123 -6.97 -6.48 -8.73
C VAL A 123 -8.35 -6.30 -9.37
N LEU A 124 -8.58 -5.22 -10.11
CA LEU A 124 -9.85 -5.00 -10.78
C LEU A 124 -10.18 -6.14 -11.76
N THR A 125 -9.20 -6.56 -12.57
CA THR A 125 -9.40 -7.68 -13.52
C THR A 125 -9.72 -8.98 -12.81
N ILE A 126 -9.05 -9.29 -11.70
CA ILE A 126 -9.31 -10.50 -10.90
C ILE A 126 -10.73 -10.45 -10.33
N GLN A 127 -11.19 -9.28 -9.85
CA GLN A 127 -12.53 -9.17 -9.29
C GLN A 127 -13.63 -9.25 -10.34
N ILE A 128 -13.41 -8.70 -11.53
CA ILE A 128 -14.32 -8.89 -12.67
C ILE A 128 -14.44 -10.37 -13.00
N LEU A 129 -13.31 -11.10 -13.06
CA LEU A 129 -13.30 -12.53 -13.35
C LEU A 129 -14.00 -13.36 -12.24
N ASN A 130 -13.74 -13.04 -10.97
CA ASN A 130 -14.41 -13.68 -9.84
C ASN A 130 -15.94 -13.51 -9.92
N ILE A 131 -16.39 -12.28 -10.23
CA ILE A 131 -17.81 -11.99 -10.31
C ILE A 131 -18.45 -12.68 -11.51
N PHE A 132 -17.77 -12.64 -12.66
CA PHE A 132 -18.22 -13.33 -13.86
C PHE A 132 -18.33 -14.85 -13.65
N HIS A 133 -17.33 -15.47 -13.01
CA HIS A 133 -17.35 -16.89 -12.70
C HIS A 133 -18.56 -17.26 -11.81
N GLN A 134 -18.81 -16.48 -10.76
CA GLN A 134 -19.95 -16.72 -9.88
C GLN A 134 -21.31 -16.43 -10.56
N SER A 135 -21.35 -15.57 -11.58
CA SER A 135 -22.57 -15.33 -12.37
C SER A 135 -23.01 -16.53 -13.22
N LEU A 136 -22.11 -17.47 -13.51
CA LEU A 136 -22.44 -18.72 -14.22
C LEU A 136 -23.26 -19.68 -13.36
N HIS A 137 -23.25 -19.48 -12.04
CA HIS A 137 -24.03 -20.27 -11.10
C HIS A 137 -25.31 -19.50 -10.70
N PRO A 138 -26.50 -20.12 -10.78
CA PRO A 138 -27.76 -19.46 -10.44
C PRO A 138 -27.84 -19.22 -8.92
N THR A 139 -27.36 -18.06 -8.48
CA THR A 139 -27.32 -17.66 -7.06
C THR A 139 -28.48 -16.75 -6.66
N GLY A 140 -29.38 -16.40 -7.59
CA GLY A 140 -30.53 -15.52 -7.34
C GLY A 140 -30.17 -14.03 -7.21
N TYR A 141 -28.90 -13.66 -7.40
CA TYR A 141 -28.43 -12.27 -7.37
C TYR A 141 -28.21 -11.72 -8.79
N ASN A 142 -28.52 -10.44 -8.99
CA ASN A 142 -28.23 -9.72 -10.24
C ASN A 142 -26.74 -9.38 -10.33
N SER A 143 -25.91 -10.35 -10.70
CA SER A 143 -24.45 -10.23 -10.84
C SER A 143 -24.03 -9.12 -11.79
N GLU A 144 -24.78 -8.86 -12.86
CA GLU A 144 -24.49 -7.81 -13.85
C GLU A 144 -24.55 -6.41 -13.25
N VAL A 145 -25.59 -6.13 -12.45
CA VAL A 145 -25.76 -4.84 -11.76
C VAL A 145 -24.65 -4.64 -10.73
N THR A 146 -24.32 -5.68 -9.97
CA THR A 146 -23.22 -5.66 -9.02
C THR A 146 -21.87 -5.40 -9.70
N LEU A 147 -21.63 -6.01 -10.86
CA LEU A 147 -20.40 -5.83 -11.65
C LEU A 147 -20.27 -4.38 -12.13
N ILE A 148 -21.32 -3.80 -12.71
CA ILE A 148 -21.31 -2.40 -13.16
C ILE A 148 -21.04 -1.47 -11.97
N ASN A 149 -21.75 -1.65 -10.85
CA ASN A 149 -21.55 -0.84 -9.65
C ASN A 149 -20.12 -0.96 -9.12
N LEU A 150 -19.58 -2.17 -9.04
CA LEU A 150 -18.21 -2.40 -8.61
C LEU A 150 -17.22 -1.67 -9.51
N ILE A 151 -17.34 -1.81 -10.83
CA ILE A 151 -16.40 -1.19 -11.79
C ILE A 151 -16.45 0.33 -11.66
N VAL A 152 -17.65 0.93 -11.65
CA VAL A 152 -17.80 2.39 -11.56
C VAL A 152 -17.24 2.92 -10.23
N CYS A 153 -17.60 2.32 -9.10
CA CYS A 153 -17.10 2.73 -7.79
C CYS A 153 -15.58 2.51 -7.67
N TYR A 154 -15.07 1.36 -8.12
CA TYR A 154 -13.65 1.05 -8.07
C TYR A 154 -12.83 2.01 -8.93
N CYS A 155 -13.25 2.26 -10.17
CA CYS A 155 -12.59 3.22 -11.06
C CYS A 155 -12.61 4.63 -10.48
N GLY A 156 -13.73 5.08 -9.89
CA GLY A 156 -13.81 6.37 -9.21
C GLY A 156 -12.79 6.49 -8.07
N ILE A 157 -12.76 5.52 -7.16
CA ILE A 157 -11.79 5.50 -6.05
C ILE A 157 -10.36 5.39 -6.58
N TRP A 158 -10.13 4.60 -7.62
CA TRP A 158 -8.82 4.44 -8.23
C TRP A 158 -8.30 5.75 -8.82
N ILE A 159 -9.13 6.48 -9.58
CA ILE A 159 -8.76 7.79 -10.14
C ILE A 159 -8.43 8.78 -9.02
N ILE A 160 -9.25 8.83 -7.96
CA ILE A 160 -9.01 9.70 -6.81
C ILE A 160 -7.70 9.35 -6.12
N ALA A 161 -7.47 8.06 -5.82
CA ALA A 161 -6.24 7.60 -5.18
C ALA A 161 -4.99 7.88 -6.03
N HIS A 162 -5.09 7.64 -7.35
CA HIS A 162 -4.00 7.93 -8.28
C HIS A 162 -3.69 9.43 -8.34
N SER A 163 -4.70 10.27 -8.49
CA SER A 163 -4.56 11.73 -8.53
C SER A 163 -3.97 12.28 -7.23
N TYR A 164 -4.43 11.78 -6.08
CA TYR A 164 -3.90 12.16 -4.78
C TYR A 164 -2.41 11.82 -4.67
N GLU A 165 -2.02 10.58 -4.96
CA GLU A 165 -0.62 10.15 -4.84
C GLU A 165 0.27 10.83 -5.89
N PHE A 166 -0.25 11.09 -7.08
CA PHE A 166 0.44 11.87 -8.12
C PHE A 166 0.74 13.30 -7.65
N ASN A 167 -0.28 13.99 -7.12
CA ASN A 167 -0.14 15.34 -6.61
C ASN A 167 0.79 15.38 -5.39
N ARG A 168 0.70 14.41 -4.49
CA ARG A 168 1.59 14.27 -3.34
C ARG A 168 3.05 14.15 -3.77
N ASN A 169 3.34 13.28 -4.75
CA ASN A 169 4.69 13.13 -5.30
C ASN A 169 5.19 14.41 -5.98
N LYS A 170 4.32 15.11 -6.71
CA LYS A 170 4.67 16.41 -7.34
C LYS A 170 5.00 17.47 -6.31
N ILE A 171 4.17 17.61 -5.27
CA ILE A 171 4.37 18.57 -4.17
C ILE A 171 5.68 18.25 -3.44
N GLU A 172 5.95 16.98 -3.13
CA GLU A 172 7.19 16.56 -2.49
C GLU A 172 8.43 16.94 -3.32
N ASN A 173 8.38 16.74 -4.64
CA ASN A 173 9.46 17.13 -5.56
C ASN A 173 9.64 18.66 -5.65
N THR A 174 8.55 19.41 -5.76
CA THR A 174 8.61 20.88 -5.82
C THR A 174 9.12 21.48 -4.52
N LEU A 175 8.67 20.99 -3.36
CA LEU A 175 9.16 21.42 -2.05
C LEU A 175 10.65 21.11 -1.90
N THR A 176 11.09 19.93 -2.35
CA THR A 176 12.51 19.56 -2.33
C THR A 176 13.34 20.48 -3.23
N TYR A 177 12.83 20.77 -4.43
CA TYR A 177 13.47 21.69 -5.36
C TYR A 177 13.64 23.09 -4.74
N LEU A 178 12.57 23.66 -4.20
CA LEU A 178 12.57 24.98 -3.56
C LEU A 178 13.46 25.01 -2.29
N ALA A 179 13.43 23.96 -1.48
CA ALA A 179 14.25 23.87 -0.27
C ALA A 179 15.76 23.73 -0.56
N SER A 180 16.13 23.30 -1.77
CA SER A 180 17.52 23.13 -2.19
C SER A 180 18.12 24.36 -2.89
N ARG A 181 17.28 25.34 -3.27
CA ARG A 181 17.69 26.51 -4.05
C ARG A 181 17.38 27.81 -3.33
N ASP A 182 18.22 28.80 -3.58
CA ASP A 182 18.00 30.17 -3.14
C ASP A 182 16.95 30.83 -4.04
N SER A 183 15.97 31.50 -3.42
CA SER A 183 14.82 32.06 -4.15
C SER A 183 15.19 33.25 -5.04
N LEU A 184 16.28 33.95 -4.73
CA LEU A 184 16.70 35.14 -5.47
C LEU A 184 17.55 34.79 -6.69
N THR A 185 18.50 33.87 -6.52
CA THR A 185 19.50 33.54 -7.55
C THR A 185 19.20 32.25 -8.30
N GLY A 186 18.32 31.40 -7.78
CA GLY A 186 18.10 30.04 -8.29
C GLY A 186 19.32 29.12 -8.10
N ALA A 187 20.40 29.60 -7.47
CA ALA A 187 21.57 28.80 -7.15
C ALA A 187 21.29 27.84 -6.00
N HIS A 188 22.13 26.81 -5.86
CA HIS A 188 22.06 25.92 -4.70
C HIS A 188 22.33 26.69 -3.41
N ASN A 189 21.43 26.57 -2.44
CA ASN A 189 21.56 27.30 -1.20
C ASN A 189 22.69 26.72 -0.33
N ARG A 190 23.09 27.47 0.70
CA ARG A 190 24.14 27.04 1.64
C ARG A 190 23.86 25.67 2.27
N LEU A 191 22.58 25.34 2.50
CA LEU A 191 22.15 24.06 3.05
C LEU A 191 22.52 22.90 2.11
N SER A 192 22.17 23.01 0.83
CA SER A 192 22.49 22.01 -0.21
C SER A 192 23.99 21.93 -0.49
N LEU A 193 24.73 23.05 -0.44
CA LEU A 193 26.19 23.05 -0.59
C LEU A 193 26.87 22.27 0.54
N ASN A 194 26.49 22.54 1.79
CA ASN A 194 27.01 21.81 2.95
C ASN A 194 26.66 20.30 2.85
N ALA A 195 25.48 19.98 2.33
CA ALA A 195 25.06 18.59 2.07
C ALA A 195 26.00 17.87 1.10
N ALA A 196 26.23 18.49 -0.05
CA ALA A 196 27.10 17.93 -1.09
C ALA A 196 28.52 17.77 -0.56
N PHE A 197 29.06 18.78 0.11
CA PHE A 197 30.42 18.76 0.65
C PHE A 197 30.64 17.63 1.68
N GLN A 198 29.68 17.41 2.60
CA GLN A 198 29.72 16.30 3.54
C GLN A 198 29.69 14.93 2.84
N ASN A 199 28.84 14.78 1.82
CA ASN A 199 28.77 13.55 1.03
C ASN A 199 30.11 13.28 0.31
N PHE A 200 30.72 14.30 -0.29
CA PHE A 200 32.04 14.18 -0.92
C PHE A 200 33.12 13.74 0.07
N LYS A 201 33.15 14.34 1.27
CA LYS A 201 34.12 13.98 2.32
C LYS A 201 33.98 12.52 2.74
N HIS A 202 32.76 12.05 2.99
CA HIS A 202 32.50 10.67 3.38
C HIS A 202 32.92 9.65 2.30
N HIS A 203 32.72 9.98 1.02
CA HIS A 203 33.15 9.09 -0.08
C HIS A 203 34.68 9.09 -0.25
N LYS A 204 35.32 10.24 -0.05
CA LYS A 204 36.79 10.34 -0.05
C LYS A 204 37.42 9.51 1.07
N ASP A 205 36.89 9.61 2.29
CA ASP A 205 37.41 8.88 3.46
C ASP A 205 37.27 7.35 3.28
N ASN A 206 36.13 6.88 2.75
CA ASN A 206 35.91 5.46 2.41
C ASN A 206 36.82 4.95 1.27
N GLN A 207 37.17 5.80 0.30
CA GLN A 207 38.13 5.44 -0.75
C GLN A 207 39.57 5.39 -0.21
N SER A 208 39.93 6.28 0.71
CA SER A 208 41.27 6.27 1.33
C SER A 208 41.49 5.16 2.35
N SER A 209 40.43 4.58 2.93
CA SER A 209 40.53 3.44 3.86
C SER A 209 40.63 2.07 3.16
N LEU A 210 40.54 2.04 1.84
CA LEU A 210 40.69 0.84 1.00
C LEU A 210 42.08 0.75 0.35
N CYS A 211 42.97 1.69 0.66
CA CYS A 211 44.40 1.66 0.34
C CYS A 211 45.20 1.53 1.64
#